data_AF-A0A0J7N5E9-F1
#
_entry.id   AF-A0A0J7N5E9-F1
#
_cell.length_a   1.000
_cell.length_b   1.000
_cell.length_c   1.000
_cell.angle_alpha   90.00
_cell.angle_beta   90.00
_cell.angle_gamma   90.00
#
_symmetry.space_group_name_H-M   'P 1'
#
loop_
_entity.id
_entity.type
_entity.pdbx_description
1 polymer ?
#
loop_
_entity_poly.entity_id
_entity_poly.type
_entity_poly.pdbx_seq_one_letter_code
_entity_poly.pdbx_strand_id
1 'polypeptide(L)'
;MLSEKLEAANVIVKQAQDDADVLIIETALEQSSRNTTFVGEDADLLVLLLARTPSDRETFFLQPGKGKVETKIYSSLSFGQYKKSKSHLLFLHAITGYDTTSALFNKSKTKALKLLEKREDLQVSAEVFKQQDCSPELIFLNGLRFLLAIYNAPVNKDSIDAHRNLCFAKSTRNNKPVKLASLPPTASAAQQYLYRVYYQVQKWLGNELNPEDWGWIMKNNFLQPKTTSLPPVPDTLLNIIFCKSSKGCGPMCGCRKLGLYCSAVCGNCHGQSCLNTTPTEDSSDISEEETNIEGNKEDDDNNPMHFLSESLHFQPEKRADIHNGRRSRRTRTRRQ
;
A
#
# COMPACT_ATOMS: atom_id res chain seq x y z
N MET A 1 37.52 -6.03 3.91
CA MET A 1 36.15 -5.47 3.83
C MET A 1 35.95 -4.30 4.80
N LEU A 2 34.85 -3.53 4.71
CA LEU A 2 34.49 -2.54 5.75
C LEU A 2 34.26 -3.23 7.12
N SER A 3 33.65 -4.42 7.13
CA SER A 3 33.44 -5.24 8.33
C SER A 3 34.73 -5.47 9.11
N GLU A 4 35.78 -5.95 8.45
CA GLU A 4 37.10 -6.20 9.06
C GLU A 4 37.69 -4.94 9.71
N LYS A 5 37.50 -3.76 9.09
CA LYS A 5 37.99 -2.49 9.66
C LYS A 5 37.21 -2.08 10.90
N LEU A 6 35.89 -2.31 10.92
CA LEU A 6 35.02 -2.05 12.06
C LEU A 6 35.35 -3.00 13.22
N GLU A 7 35.52 -4.29 12.92
CA GLU A 7 35.92 -5.31 13.90
C GLU A 7 37.31 -5.00 14.49
N ALA A 8 38.28 -4.58 13.67
CA ALA A 8 39.59 -4.14 14.14
C ALA A 8 39.52 -2.89 15.05
N ALA A 9 38.45 -2.10 14.95
CA ALA A 9 38.15 -0.98 15.83
C ALA A 9 37.27 -1.37 17.03
N ASN A 10 37.09 -2.67 17.31
CA ASN A 10 36.23 -3.23 18.36
C ASN A 10 34.74 -2.89 18.21
N VAL A 11 34.27 -2.65 16.97
CA VAL A 11 32.84 -2.51 16.67
C VAL A 11 32.27 -3.89 16.35
N ILE A 12 31.17 -4.25 16.99
CA ILE A 12 30.46 -5.50 16.70
C ILE A 12 29.76 -5.36 15.34
N VAL A 13 30.05 -6.30 14.43
CA VAL A 13 29.45 -6.34 13.10
C VAL A 13 28.57 -7.59 12.99
N LYS A 14 27.33 -7.41 12.50
CA LYS A 14 26.46 -8.51 12.07
C LYS A 14 26.27 -8.40 10.56
N GLN A 15 26.30 -9.52 9.84
CA GLN A 15 26.03 -9.56 8.40
C GLN A 15 24.72 -10.30 8.14
N ALA A 16 23.83 -9.68 7.37
CA ALA A 16 22.62 -10.33 6.89
C ALA A 16 22.95 -11.21 5.68
N GLN A 17 22.23 -12.33 5.55
CA GLN A 17 22.34 -13.19 4.37
C GLN A 17 21.68 -12.55 3.14
N ASP A 18 20.54 -11.88 3.36
CA ASP A 18 19.77 -11.16 2.36
C ASP A 18 19.69 -9.67 2.75
N ASP A 19 18.49 -9.10 2.77
CA ASP A 19 18.23 -7.74 3.22
C ASP A 19 18.55 -7.55 4.72
N ALA A 20 19.13 -6.40 5.06
CA ALA A 20 19.62 -6.12 6.40
C ALA A 20 18.57 -5.51 7.34
N ASP A 21 17.43 -5.05 6.82
CA ASP A 21 16.48 -4.23 7.60
C ASP A 21 15.94 -4.98 8.82
N VAL A 22 15.49 -6.22 8.63
CA VAL A 22 14.99 -7.06 9.72
C VAL A 22 16.09 -7.31 10.76
N LEU A 23 17.30 -7.65 10.31
CA LEU A 23 18.42 -7.91 11.22
C LEU A 23 18.81 -6.66 12.02
N ILE A 24 18.77 -5.48 11.39
CA ILE A 24 19.01 -4.19 12.04
C ILE A 24 17.96 -3.98 13.13
N ILE A 25 16.67 -4.14 12.82
CA ILE A 25 15.57 -3.92 13.77
C ILE A 25 15.55 -4.94 14.91
N GLU A 26 15.76 -6.22 14.63
CA GLU A 26 15.83 -7.24 15.69
C GLU A 26 17.03 -7.01 16.61
N THR A 27 18.21 -6.73 16.04
CA THR A 27 19.41 -6.39 16.84
C THR A 27 19.18 -5.13 17.66
N ALA A 28 18.53 -4.13 17.07
CA ALA A 28 18.13 -2.91 17.73
C ALA A 28 17.25 -3.19 18.96
N LEU A 29 16.23 -4.04 18.83
CA LEU A 29 15.32 -4.39 19.90
C LEU A 29 15.96 -5.27 20.99
N GLU A 30 16.81 -6.23 20.59
CA GLU A 30 17.63 -7.06 21.50
C GLU A 30 18.56 -6.22 22.38
N GLN A 31 19.23 -5.24 21.76
CA GLN A 31 20.17 -4.35 22.46
C GLN A 31 19.46 -3.20 23.16
N SER A 32 18.17 -3.01 22.93
CA SER A 32 17.44 -1.86 23.47
C SER A 32 17.31 -1.95 25.00
N SER A 33 18.05 -1.08 25.69
CA SER A 33 17.72 -0.66 27.06
C SER A 33 16.73 0.53 27.01
N ARG A 34 16.28 1.03 28.16
CA ARG A 34 15.51 2.30 28.20
C ARG A 34 16.26 3.39 27.41
N ASN A 35 15.56 4.06 26.49
CA ASN A 35 16.03 5.17 25.64
C ASN A 35 17.11 4.81 24.60
N THR A 36 16.83 3.86 23.72
CA THR A 36 17.75 3.49 22.62
C THR A 36 17.45 4.29 21.35
N THR A 37 18.51 4.80 20.70
CA THR A 37 18.43 5.54 19.44
C THR A 37 19.01 4.73 18.29
N PHE A 38 18.23 4.57 17.24
CA PHE A 38 18.58 3.88 16.01
C PHE A 38 18.92 4.90 14.94
N VAL A 39 20.04 4.72 14.25
CA VAL A 39 20.50 5.64 13.23
C VAL A 39 20.33 4.99 11.87
N GLY A 40 19.56 5.61 10.99
CA GLY A 40 19.31 5.10 9.65
C GLY A 40 18.78 6.18 8.73
N GLU A 41 18.98 6.01 7.42
CA GLU A 41 18.46 6.96 6.43
C GLU A 41 17.18 6.46 5.76
N ASP A 42 17.03 5.13 5.73
CA ASP A 42 15.93 4.45 5.08
C ASP A 42 14.61 4.61 5.85
N ALA A 43 13.56 4.89 5.11
CA ALA A 43 12.21 5.02 5.64
C ALA A 43 11.65 3.68 6.12
N ASP A 44 12.08 2.60 5.50
CA ASP A 44 11.53 1.27 5.75
C ASP A 44 12.01 0.73 7.10
N LEU A 45 13.23 1.10 7.51
CA LEU A 45 13.71 0.94 8.88
C LEU A 45 12.80 1.62 9.91
N LEU A 46 12.33 2.84 9.62
CA LEU A 46 11.41 3.54 10.54
C LEU A 46 10.07 2.81 10.62
N VAL A 47 9.50 2.36 9.49
CA VAL A 47 8.24 1.60 9.50
C VAL A 47 8.38 0.31 10.31
N LEU A 48 9.43 -0.46 10.06
CA LEU A 48 9.70 -1.71 10.77
C LEU A 48 9.95 -1.47 12.26
N LEU A 49 10.72 -0.45 12.61
CA LEU A 49 10.93 -0.06 14.00
C LEU A 49 9.60 0.25 14.70
N LEU A 50 8.75 1.07 14.08
CA LEU A 50 7.44 1.44 14.65
C LEU A 50 6.52 0.23 14.82
N ALA A 51 6.56 -0.70 13.86
CA ALA A 51 5.74 -1.90 13.87
C ALA A 51 6.21 -2.94 14.90
N ARG A 52 7.54 -3.02 15.12
CA ARG A 52 8.16 -4.04 15.99
C ARG A 52 8.40 -3.57 17.42
N THR A 53 8.46 -2.25 17.67
CA THR A 53 8.68 -1.71 19.02
C THR A 53 7.50 -2.06 19.94
N PRO A 54 7.75 -2.78 21.06
CA PRO A 54 6.72 -3.08 22.06
C PRO A 54 6.10 -1.83 22.68
N SER A 55 4.82 -1.89 23.05
CA SER A 55 4.07 -0.74 23.60
C SER A 55 4.57 -0.22 24.95
N ASP A 56 5.33 -1.01 25.69
CA ASP A 56 5.94 -0.65 26.99
C ASP A 56 7.32 0.01 26.84
N ARG A 57 7.80 0.19 25.60
CA ARG A 57 9.11 0.78 25.29
C ARG A 57 8.97 1.98 24.37
N GLU A 58 9.82 2.97 24.61
CA GLU A 58 10.04 4.07 23.68
C GLU A 58 11.40 3.90 23.01
N THR A 59 11.39 4.07 21.68
CA THR A 59 12.56 3.99 20.84
C THR A 59 12.61 5.20 19.93
N PHE A 60 13.83 5.63 19.60
CA PHE A 60 14.05 6.80 18.76
C PHE A 60 14.72 6.38 17.45
N PHE A 61 14.24 6.89 16.33
CA PHE A 61 14.91 6.79 15.04
C PHE A 61 15.49 8.14 14.67
N LEU A 62 16.82 8.21 14.56
CA LEU A 62 17.56 9.37 14.11
C LEU A 62 17.88 9.19 12.63
N GLN A 63 17.34 10.09 11.82
CA GLN A 63 17.67 10.23 10.42
C GLN A 63 18.76 11.30 10.25
N PRO A 64 20.01 10.92 9.91
CA PRO A 64 21.09 11.89 9.72
C PRO A 64 20.76 12.88 8.60
N GLY A 65 21.03 14.17 8.85
CA GLY A 65 20.92 15.20 7.81
C GLY A 65 21.99 15.05 6.73
N LYS A 66 21.66 15.43 5.49
CA LYS A 66 22.61 15.54 4.37
C LYS A 66 22.56 16.91 3.73
N GLY A 67 23.72 17.56 3.59
CA GLY A 67 23.83 18.87 2.96
C GLY A 67 23.02 19.93 3.70
N LYS A 68 21.93 20.41 3.08
CA LYS A 68 21.00 21.39 3.68
C LYS A 68 19.84 20.75 4.46
N VAL A 69 19.68 19.43 4.41
CA VAL A 69 18.64 18.72 5.14
C VAL A 69 19.09 18.51 6.58
N GLU A 70 18.28 18.96 7.53
CA GLU A 70 18.55 18.80 8.96
C GLU A 70 18.33 17.35 9.42
N THR A 71 19.03 16.95 10.48
CA THR A 71 18.81 15.69 11.17
C THR A 71 17.42 15.67 11.81
N LYS A 72 16.69 14.57 11.62
CA LYS A 72 15.35 14.37 12.21
C LYS A 72 15.39 13.24 13.23
N ILE A 73 14.54 13.34 14.27
CA ILE A 73 14.38 12.29 15.28
C ILE A 73 12.89 11.97 15.39
N TYR A 74 12.57 10.69 15.35
CA TYR A 74 11.20 10.17 15.42
C TYR A 74 11.08 9.26 16.65
N SER A 75 10.08 9.51 17.49
CA SER A 75 9.76 8.61 18.61
C SER A 75 8.74 7.55 18.17
N SER A 76 8.88 6.34 18.68
CA SER A 76 7.91 5.27 18.47
C SER A 76 6.53 5.54 19.09
N LEU A 77 6.44 6.55 19.97
CA LEU A 77 5.20 7.05 20.56
C LEU A 77 4.52 8.11 19.69
N SER A 78 5.23 8.75 18.76
CA SER A 78 4.68 9.82 17.90
C SER A 78 3.58 9.34 16.95
N PHE A 79 3.37 8.03 16.79
CA PHE A 79 2.30 7.45 15.98
C PHE A 79 0.96 7.31 16.73
N GLY A 80 0.83 7.91 17.92
CA GLY A 80 -0.30 7.72 18.84
C GLY A 80 -1.68 8.11 18.32
N GLN A 81 -1.78 8.87 17.21
CA GLN A 81 -3.07 9.23 16.60
C GLN A 81 -3.70 8.10 15.78
N TYR A 82 -2.92 7.10 15.37
CA TYR A 82 -3.34 5.96 14.55
C TYR A 82 -3.15 4.64 15.31
N LYS A 83 -3.74 4.55 16.51
CA LYS A 83 -3.54 3.42 17.42
C LYS A 83 -3.96 2.10 16.79
N LYS A 84 -5.07 2.09 16.05
CA LYS A 84 -5.59 0.87 15.42
C LYS A 84 -4.72 0.46 14.25
N SER A 85 -4.24 1.41 13.45
CA SER A 85 -3.39 1.12 12.30
C SER A 85 -1.96 0.73 12.68
N LYS A 86 -1.47 1.16 13.86
CA LYS A 86 -0.11 0.84 14.34
C LYS A 86 0.15 -0.67 14.37
N SER A 87 -0.82 -1.47 14.83
CA SER A 87 -0.70 -2.94 14.90
C SER A 87 -0.70 -3.64 13.53
N HIS A 88 -0.99 -2.90 12.45
CA HIS A 88 -1.07 -3.39 11.09
C HIS A 88 -0.09 -2.67 10.14
N LEU A 89 0.94 -2.00 10.68
CA LEU A 89 1.92 -1.26 9.89
C LEU A 89 2.65 -2.13 8.87
N LEU A 90 3.06 -3.35 9.24
CA LEU A 90 3.70 -4.29 8.31
C LEU A 90 2.78 -4.59 7.11
N PHE A 91 1.51 -4.89 7.37
CA PHE A 91 0.52 -5.14 6.32
C PHE A 91 0.32 -3.90 5.45
N LEU A 92 0.10 -2.73 6.05
CA LEU A 92 -0.08 -1.47 5.33
C LEU A 92 1.11 -1.16 4.45
N HIS A 93 2.33 -1.34 4.96
CA HIS A 93 3.55 -1.09 4.22
C HIS A 93 3.68 -2.02 3.01
N ALA A 94 3.51 -3.32 3.20
CA ALA A 94 3.57 -4.29 2.12
C ALA A 94 2.46 -4.09 1.07
N ILE A 95 1.22 -3.81 1.49
CA ILE A 95 0.08 -3.71 0.56
C ILE A 95 -0.04 -2.36 -0.17
N THR A 96 0.66 -1.33 0.29
CA THR A 96 0.70 -0.02 -0.38
C THR A 96 1.93 0.19 -1.23
N GLY A 97 2.93 -0.68 -1.07
CA GLY A 97 4.14 -0.73 -1.87
C GLY A 97 5.39 -0.57 -1.00
N TYR A 98 6.31 -1.49 -1.20
CA TYR A 98 7.67 -1.57 -0.69
C TYR A 98 8.56 -2.09 -1.85
N ASP A 99 9.88 -2.16 -1.69
CA ASP A 99 10.82 -2.54 -2.74
C ASP A 99 10.46 -3.85 -3.48
N THR A 100 9.83 -4.79 -2.79
CA THR A 100 9.42 -6.10 -3.34
C THR A 100 7.93 -6.18 -3.73
N THR A 101 7.10 -5.19 -3.38
CA THR A 101 5.68 -5.12 -3.72
C THR A 101 5.32 -3.84 -4.46
N SER A 102 4.70 -3.97 -5.64
CA SER A 102 4.35 -2.81 -6.46
C SER A 102 3.37 -1.86 -5.75
N ALA A 103 3.63 -0.56 -5.82
CA ALA A 103 2.67 0.45 -5.35
C ALA A 103 1.38 0.45 -6.19
N LEU A 104 0.25 0.70 -5.52
CA LEU A 104 -1.05 0.82 -6.17
C LEU A 104 -1.20 2.24 -6.75
N PHE A 105 -1.44 2.32 -8.06
CA PHE A 105 -1.48 3.60 -8.77
C PHE A 105 -2.55 4.56 -8.20
N ASN A 106 -2.15 5.78 -7.86
CA ASN A 106 -2.98 6.81 -7.21
C ASN A 106 -3.63 6.36 -5.88
N LYS A 107 -3.02 5.40 -5.16
CA LYS A 107 -3.44 5.00 -3.82
C LYS A 107 -2.31 5.28 -2.83
N SER A 108 -2.34 6.45 -2.19
CA SER A 108 -1.28 6.84 -1.24
C SER A 108 -1.32 6.01 0.04
N LYS A 109 -0.16 5.89 0.69
CA LYS A 109 0.01 5.24 2.01
C LYS A 109 -0.86 5.92 3.07
N THR A 110 -0.95 7.25 3.04
CA THR A 110 -1.81 8.03 3.93
C THR A 110 -3.30 7.69 3.76
N LYS A 111 -3.77 7.51 2.52
CA LYS A 111 -5.16 7.08 2.26
C LYS A 111 -5.42 5.69 2.83
N ALA A 112 -4.52 4.74 2.60
CA ALA A 112 -4.63 3.37 3.09
C ALA A 112 -4.69 3.31 4.63
N LEU A 113 -3.83 4.07 5.30
CA LEU A 113 -3.81 4.17 6.75
C LEU A 113 -5.10 4.80 7.30
N LYS A 114 -5.54 5.94 6.76
CA LYS A 114 -6.79 6.60 7.19
C LYS A 114 -8.01 5.68 6.98
N LEU A 115 -7.98 4.88 5.92
CA LEU A 115 -9.01 3.89 5.61
C LEU A 115 -9.03 2.76 6.66
N LEU A 116 -7.87 2.18 6.98
CA LEU A 116 -7.76 1.09 7.95
C LEU A 116 -8.10 1.55 9.37
N GLU A 117 -7.69 2.75 9.79
CA GLU A 117 -8.03 3.31 11.10
C GLU A 117 -9.55 3.39 11.33
N LYS A 118 -10.31 3.71 10.27
CA LYS A 118 -11.77 3.91 10.34
C LYS A 118 -12.58 2.62 10.21
N ARG A 119 -12.03 1.56 9.63
CA ARG A 119 -12.76 0.34 9.26
C ARG A 119 -12.26 -0.88 10.02
N GLU A 120 -13.03 -1.31 11.00
CA GLU A 120 -12.74 -2.49 11.82
C GLU A 120 -12.70 -3.78 10.99
N ASP A 121 -13.56 -3.90 9.97
CA ASP A 121 -13.56 -5.05 9.06
C ASP A 121 -12.24 -5.20 8.29
N LEU A 122 -11.56 -4.09 7.99
CA LEU A 122 -10.24 -4.09 7.36
C LEU A 122 -9.12 -4.39 8.35
N GLN A 123 -9.27 -4.03 9.63
CA GLN A 123 -8.32 -4.38 10.70
C GLN A 123 -8.34 -5.90 10.92
N VAL A 124 -9.54 -6.49 10.98
CA VAL A 124 -9.70 -7.97 11.05
C VAL A 124 -9.05 -8.63 9.84
N SER A 125 -9.28 -8.11 8.63
CA SER A 125 -8.64 -8.64 7.43
C SER A 125 -7.13 -8.50 7.41
N ALA A 126 -6.58 -7.39 7.92
CA ALA A 126 -5.14 -7.18 8.04
C ALA A 126 -4.48 -8.12 9.06
N GLU A 127 -5.18 -8.50 10.13
CA GLU A 127 -4.64 -9.42 11.14
C GLU A 127 -4.37 -10.82 10.58
N VAL A 128 -5.16 -11.26 9.60
CA VAL A 128 -4.96 -12.55 8.92
C VAL A 128 -3.56 -12.65 8.29
N PHE A 129 -3.02 -11.54 7.80
CA PHE A 129 -1.68 -11.52 7.17
C PHE A 129 -0.54 -11.71 8.18
N LYS A 130 -0.79 -11.54 9.47
CA LYS A 130 0.18 -11.76 10.54
C LYS A 130 0.16 -13.20 11.05
N GLN A 131 -0.89 -13.97 10.76
CA GLN A 131 -1.02 -15.35 11.19
C GLN A 131 -0.10 -16.26 10.36
N GLN A 132 0.65 -17.10 11.05
CA GLN A 132 1.46 -18.14 10.43
C GLN A 132 0.55 -19.24 9.84
N ASP A 133 1.02 -19.90 8.78
CA ASP A 133 0.36 -21.03 8.13
C ASP A 133 -1.09 -20.75 7.68
N CYS A 134 -1.37 -19.49 7.32
CA CYS A 134 -2.69 -19.09 6.85
C CYS A 134 -2.96 -19.66 5.46
N SER A 135 -4.20 -20.12 5.20
CA SER A 135 -4.53 -20.68 3.90
C SER A 135 -4.49 -19.61 2.80
N PRO A 136 -4.02 -19.94 1.58
CA PRO A 136 -4.00 -19.00 0.46
C PRO A 136 -5.38 -18.41 0.12
N GLU A 137 -6.46 -19.15 0.40
CA GLU A 137 -7.84 -18.70 0.22
C GLU A 137 -8.22 -17.59 1.21
N LEU A 138 -7.87 -17.75 2.50
CA LEU A 138 -8.13 -16.73 3.51
C LEU A 138 -7.31 -15.46 3.27
N ILE A 139 -6.06 -15.59 2.83
CA ILE A 139 -5.21 -14.46 2.42
C ILE A 139 -5.86 -13.71 1.27
N PHE A 140 -6.31 -14.42 0.24
CA PHE A 140 -6.96 -13.79 -0.90
C PHE A 140 -8.24 -13.07 -0.48
N LEU A 141 -9.15 -13.74 0.24
CA LEU A 141 -10.44 -13.17 0.66
C LEU A 141 -10.27 -11.89 1.48
N ASN A 142 -9.36 -11.90 2.45
CA ASN A 142 -9.13 -10.75 3.34
C ASN A 142 -8.37 -9.61 2.65
N GLY A 143 -7.37 -9.95 1.83
CA GLY A 143 -6.68 -8.95 1.01
C GLY A 143 -7.59 -8.31 -0.04
N LEU A 144 -8.50 -9.09 -0.63
CA LEU A 144 -9.48 -8.63 -1.60
C LEU A 144 -10.41 -7.57 -0.99
N ARG A 145 -10.86 -7.77 0.26
CA ARG A 145 -11.67 -6.79 0.98
C ARG A 145 -10.95 -5.44 1.11
N PHE A 146 -9.65 -5.45 1.42
CA PHE A 146 -8.85 -4.24 1.47
C PHE A 146 -8.69 -3.58 0.10
N LEU A 147 -8.40 -4.36 -0.95
CA LEU A 147 -8.28 -3.85 -2.32
C LEU A 147 -9.60 -3.22 -2.79
N LEU A 148 -10.74 -3.88 -2.56
CA LEU A 148 -12.05 -3.33 -2.88
C LEU A 148 -12.28 -1.98 -2.17
N ALA A 149 -11.96 -1.92 -0.87
CA ALA A 149 -12.10 -0.71 -0.08
C ALA A 149 -11.21 0.45 -0.58
N ILE A 150 -9.94 0.22 -0.90
CA ILE A 150 -9.02 1.28 -1.35
C ILE A 150 -9.36 1.81 -2.77
N TYR A 151 -10.07 0.98 -3.55
CA TYR A 151 -10.70 1.34 -4.82
C TYR A 151 -12.16 1.83 -4.66
N ASN A 152 -12.56 2.22 -3.45
CA ASN A 152 -13.86 2.80 -3.12
C ASN A 152 -15.06 1.92 -3.53
N ALA A 153 -14.91 0.59 -3.50
CA ALA A 153 -16.04 -0.32 -3.67
C ALA A 153 -16.95 -0.28 -2.44
N PRO A 154 -18.28 -0.44 -2.62
CA PRO A 154 -19.20 -0.68 -1.51
C PRO A 154 -18.80 -1.91 -0.68
N VAL A 155 -19.08 -1.88 0.62
CA VAL A 155 -18.66 -2.91 1.59
C VAL A 155 -19.22 -4.31 1.26
N ASN A 156 -20.40 -4.37 0.63
CA ASN A 156 -21.05 -5.61 0.24
C ASN A 156 -20.54 -6.22 -1.08
N LYS A 157 -19.57 -5.58 -1.75
CA LYS A 157 -18.94 -6.16 -2.94
C LYS A 157 -17.87 -7.16 -2.52
N ASP A 158 -17.80 -8.25 -3.26
CA ASP A 158 -16.86 -9.37 -3.08
C ASP A 158 -16.07 -9.70 -4.35
N SER A 159 -16.50 -9.19 -5.52
CA SER A 159 -15.81 -9.39 -6.79
C SER A 159 -15.07 -8.15 -7.26
N ILE A 160 -13.72 -8.23 -7.25
CA ILE A 160 -12.87 -7.17 -7.80
C ILE A 160 -12.99 -7.05 -9.32
N ASP A 161 -13.25 -8.14 -10.04
CA ASP A 161 -13.43 -8.10 -11.49
C ASP A 161 -14.73 -7.40 -11.87
N ALA A 162 -15.83 -7.65 -11.13
CA ALA A 162 -17.08 -6.94 -11.32
C ALA A 162 -16.93 -5.43 -11.01
N HIS A 163 -16.27 -5.09 -9.89
CA HIS A 163 -15.97 -3.70 -9.54
C HIS A 163 -15.05 -3.03 -10.57
N ARG A 164 -14.05 -3.76 -11.06
CA ARG A 164 -13.12 -3.32 -12.10
C ARG A 164 -13.86 -3.00 -13.40
N ASN A 165 -14.80 -3.85 -13.82
CA ASN A 165 -15.65 -3.62 -14.99
C ASN A 165 -16.50 -2.36 -14.81
N LEU A 166 -17.12 -2.20 -13.64
CA LEU A 166 -17.90 -1.00 -13.30
C LEU A 166 -17.04 0.27 -13.37
N CYS A 167 -15.84 0.26 -12.80
CA CYS A 167 -14.89 1.38 -12.87
C CYS A 167 -14.53 1.71 -14.33
N PHE A 168 -14.29 0.69 -15.15
CA PHE A 168 -14.01 0.86 -16.58
C PHE A 168 -15.19 1.51 -17.31
N ALA A 169 -16.40 0.95 -17.17
CA ALA A 169 -17.61 1.49 -17.80
C ALA A 169 -17.93 2.93 -17.38
N LYS A 170 -17.64 3.30 -16.12
CA LYS A 170 -17.75 4.70 -15.67
C LYS A 170 -16.72 5.59 -16.35
N SER A 171 -15.47 5.14 -16.44
CA SER A 171 -14.38 5.93 -17.03
C SER A 171 -14.56 6.21 -18.53
N THR A 172 -15.26 5.34 -19.27
CA THR A 172 -15.53 5.52 -20.71
C THR A 172 -16.57 6.60 -21.00
N ARG A 173 -17.36 7.04 -20.01
CA ARG A 173 -18.40 8.07 -20.19
C ARG A 173 -17.84 9.49 -20.33
N ASN A 174 -16.58 9.71 -19.93
CA ASN A 174 -16.04 11.05 -19.69
C ASN A 174 -15.33 11.71 -20.89
N ASN A 175 -15.51 11.24 -22.13
CA ASN A 175 -14.83 11.73 -23.36
C ASN A 175 -13.29 11.89 -23.24
N LYS A 176 -12.68 11.30 -22.21
CA LYS A 176 -11.23 11.32 -21.94
C LYS A 176 -10.68 9.90 -22.10
N PRO A 177 -9.41 9.73 -22.50
CA PRO A 177 -8.78 8.43 -22.54
C PRO A 177 -8.84 7.74 -21.18
N VAL A 178 -9.23 6.46 -21.17
CA VAL A 178 -9.29 5.67 -19.94
C VAL A 178 -7.87 5.40 -19.44
N LYS A 179 -7.57 5.87 -18.23
CA LYS A 179 -6.29 5.59 -17.57
C LYS A 179 -6.34 4.20 -16.94
N LEU A 180 -5.91 3.17 -17.66
CA LEU A 180 -6.02 1.78 -17.21
C LEU A 180 -5.38 1.50 -15.84
N ALA A 181 -4.29 2.21 -15.51
CA ALA A 181 -3.61 2.08 -14.22
C ALA A 181 -4.48 2.49 -13.02
N SER A 182 -5.49 3.35 -13.20
CA SER A 182 -6.37 3.77 -12.09
C SER A 182 -7.46 2.74 -11.77
N LEU A 183 -7.59 1.68 -12.57
CA LEU A 183 -8.57 0.63 -12.35
C LEU A 183 -8.05 -0.37 -11.29
N PRO A 184 -8.94 -1.06 -10.57
CA PRO A 184 -8.54 -2.18 -9.73
C PRO A 184 -7.77 -3.25 -10.53
N PRO A 185 -6.86 -4.01 -9.90
CA PRO A 185 -6.28 -5.20 -10.53
C PRO A 185 -7.37 -6.23 -10.87
N THR A 186 -7.06 -7.16 -11.78
CA THR A 186 -7.91 -8.34 -11.98
C THR A 186 -7.81 -9.27 -10.78
N ALA A 187 -8.78 -10.17 -10.57
CA ALA A 187 -8.72 -11.14 -9.47
C ALA A 187 -7.43 -11.98 -9.48
N SER A 188 -7.02 -12.44 -10.66
CA SER A 188 -5.77 -13.21 -10.83
C SER A 188 -4.53 -12.41 -10.46
N ALA A 189 -4.44 -11.14 -10.88
CA ALA A 189 -3.31 -10.27 -10.52
C ALA A 189 -3.33 -9.90 -9.03
N ALA A 190 -4.52 -9.61 -8.48
CA ALA A 190 -4.73 -9.33 -7.07
C ALA A 190 -4.28 -10.51 -6.20
N GLN A 191 -4.60 -11.74 -6.58
CA GLN A 191 -4.17 -12.94 -5.85
C GLN A 191 -2.65 -13.02 -5.73
N GLN A 192 -1.93 -12.92 -6.85
CA GLN A 192 -0.47 -13.02 -6.83
C GLN A 192 0.17 -11.85 -6.07
N TYR A 193 -0.41 -10.65 -6.18
CA TYR A 193 -0.01 -9.49 -5.39
C TYR A 193 -0.16 -9.73 -3.88
N LEU A 194 -1.32 -10.21 -3.44
CA LEU A 194 -1.61 -10.47 -2.03
C LEU A 194 -0.75 -11.60 -1.45
N TYR A 195 -0.38 -12.60 -2.26
CA TYR A 195 0.57 -13.62 -1.85
C TYR A 195 1.95 -13.04 -1.55
N ARG A 196 2.45 -12.12 -2.38
CA ARG A 196 3.71 -11.43 -2.09
C ARG A 196 3.63 -10.53 -0.86
N VAL A 197 2.48 -9.87 -0.65
CA VAL A 197 2.23 -9.10 0.57
C VAL A 197 2.30 -10.00 1.80
N TYR A 198 1.66 -11.17 1.77
CA TYR A 198 1.73 -12.14 2.86
C TYR A 198 3.16 -12.62 3.10
N TYR A 199 3.85 -13.04 2.04
CA TYR A 199 5.26 -13.46 2.11
C TYR A 199 6.14 -12.41 2.81
N GLN A 200 6.01 -11.14 2.41
CA GLN A 200 6.82 -10.07 2.97
C GLN A 200 6.50 -9.80 4.44
N VAL A 201 5.21 -9.79 4.82
CA VAL A 201 4.80 -9.63 6.22
C VAL A 201 5.35 -10.77 7.08
N GLN A 202 5.30 -12.00 6.59
CA GLN A 202 5.81 -13.17 7.32
C GLN A 202 7.33 -13.14 7.46
N LYS A 203 8.07 -12.74 6.42
CA LYS A 203 9.51 -12.51 6.49
C LYS A 203 9.89 -11.47 7.54
N TRP A 204 9.18 -10.34 7.60
CA TRP A 204 9.39 -9.31 8.63
C TRP A 204 9.02 -9.75 10.04
N LEU A 205 8.18 -10.79 10.18
CA LEU A 205 7.86 -11.42 11.46
C LEU A 205 8.86 -12.54 11.84
N GLY A 206 9.85 -12.82 11.01
CA GLY A 206 10.88 -13.85 11.23
C GLY A 206 10.49 -15.24 10.75
N ASN A 207 9.41 -15.38 9.98
CA ASN A 207 8.97 -16.66 9.45
C ASN A 207 9.61 -16.96 8.09
N GLU A 208 10.03 -18.21 7.89
CA GLU A 208 10.55 -18.68 6.62
C GLU A 208 9.44 -19.31 5.79
N LEU A 209 9.29 -18.81 4.56
CA LEU A 209 8.36 -19.32 3.56
C LEU A 209 9.12 -19.57 2.26
N ASN A 210 8.64 -20.53 1.47
CA ASN A 210 9.10 -20.71 0.11
C ASN A 210 8.47 -19.64 -0.79
N PRO A 211 9.25 -18.73 -1.41
CA PRO A 211 8.70 -17.65 -2.22
C PRO A 211 7.86 -18.12 -3.42
N GLU A 212 8.16 -19.29 -4.00
CA GLU A 212 7.45 -19.80 -5.18
C GLU A 212 5.98 -20.19 -4.88
N ASP A 213 5.68 -20.50 -3.62
CA ASP A 213 4.31 -20.73 -3.15
C ASP A 213 3.52 -19.42 -2.98
N TRP A 214 4.23 -18.28 -2.92
CA TRP A 214 3.68 -16.99 -2.53
C TRP A 214 3.89 -15.89 -3.57
N GLY A 215 3.61 -16.21 -4.84
CA GLY A 215 3.51 -15.22 -5.90
C GLY A 215 4.85 -14.78 -6.51
N TRP A 216 5.89 -15.58 -6.32
CA TRP A 216 7.18 -15.48 -7.03
C TRP A 216 7.40 -16.68 -7.95
N ILE A 217 8.30 -16.54 -8.91
CA ILE A 217 8.77 -17.63 -9.79
C ILE A 217 10.29 -17.55 -9.85
N MET A 218 10.98 -18.69 -9.70
CA MET A 218 12.41 -18.78 -9.93
C MET A 218 12.72 -18.83 -11.43
N LYS A 219 13.48 -17.86 -11.94
CA LYS A 219 13.98 -17.86 -13.32
C LYS A 219 15.44 -17.45 -13.35
N ASN A 220 16.29 -18.29 -13.94
CA ASN A 220 17.74 -18.04 -14.05
C ASN A 220 18.41 -17.73 -12.69
N ASN A 221 18.00 -18.42 -11.62
CA ASN A 221 18.41 -18.16 -10.23
C ASN A 221 18.02 -16.79 -9.66
N PHE A 222 17.06 -16.10 -10.28
CA PHE A 222 16.47 -14.87 -9.75
C PHE A 222 14.98 -15.08 -9.48
N LEU A 223 14.52 -14.55 -8.35
CA LEU A 223 13.09 -14.46 -8.05
C LEU A 223 12.47 -13.33 -8.87
N GLN A 224 11.43 -13.66 -9.62
CA GLN A 224 10.63 -12.70 -10.38
C GLN A 224 9.18 -12.68 -9.88
N PRO A 225 8.53 -11.52 -9.75
CA PRO A 225 7.13 -11.46 -9.36
C PRO A 225 6.25 -12.17 -10.38
N LYS A 226 5.39 -13.09 -9.92
CA LYS A 226 4.30 -13.62 -10.74
C LYS A 226 3.21 -12.56 -10.84
N THR A 227 3.05 -11.92 -11.99
CA THR A 227 2.11 -10.79 -12.11
C THR A 227 0.66 -11.23 -12.25
N THR A 228 0.40 -12.35 -12.92
CA THR A 228 -0.93 -12.93 -13.16
C THR A 228 -0.77 -14.42 -13.49
N SER A 229 -1.79 -15.23 -13.22
CA SER A 229 -1.88 -16.62 -13.70
C SER A 229 -2.63 -16.75 -15.03
N LEU A 230 -3.30 -15.69 -15.47
CA LEU A 230 -4.06 -15.65 -16.71
C LEU A 230 -3.30 -14.94 -17.83
N PRO A 231 -3.53 -15.31 -19.11
CA PRO A 231 -2.97 -14.59 -20.24
C PRO A 231 -3.44 -13.13 -20.27
N PRO A 232 -2.64 -12.19 -20.80
CA PRO A 232 -3.00 -10.77 -20.85
C PRO A 232 -4.32 -10.49 -21.57
N VAL A 233 -4.65 -11.33 -22.56
CA VAL A 233 -5.84 -11.23 -23.40
C VAL A 233 -6.36 -12.65 -23.61
N PRO A 234 -7.63 -12.96 -23.31
CA PRO A 234 -8.24 -14.22 -23.70
C PRO A 234 -8.16 -14.39 -25.22
N ASP A 235 -7.91 -15.61 -25.72
CA ASP A 235 -7.75 -15.86 -27.17
C ASP A 235 -8.96 -15.41 -28.00
N THR A 236 -10.15 -15.43 -27.39
CA THR A 236 -11.39 -14.92 -27.99
C THR A 236 -11.38 -13.41 -28.23
N LEU A 237 -10.68 -12.64 -27.38
CA LEU A 237 -10.60 -11.18 -27.38
C LEU A 237 -9.66 -10.63 -28.46
N LEU A 238 -8.65 -11.40 -28.87
CA LEU A 238 -7.78 -11.05 -30.02
C LEU A 238 -8.57 -10.88 -31.33
N ASN A 239 -9.78 -11.45 -31.39
CA ASN A 239 -10.66 -11.42 -32.55
C ASN A 239 -11.87 -10.46 -32.41
N ILE A 240 -11.96 -9.67 -31.33
CA ILE A 240 -13.17 -8.86 -31.06
C ILE A 240 -13.15 -7.53 -31.82
N ILE A 241 -14.14 -7.37 -32.70
CA ILE A 241 -14.61 -6.10 -33.22
C ILE A 241 -15.93 -5.80 -32.50
N PHE A 242 -15.96 -4.80 -31.60
CA PHE A 242 -17.21 -4.34 -30.99
C PHE A 242 -18.21 -3.95 -32.07
N CYS A 243 -19.48 -4.35 -31.93
CA CYS A 243 -20.47 -3.98 -32.93
C CYS A 243 -20.71 -2.46 -32.89
N LYS A 244 -20.62 -1.83 -34.07
CA LYS A 244 -21.08 -0.45 -34.31
C LYS A 244 -22.50 -0.41 -34.86
N SER A 245 -23.25 -1.51 -34.72
CA SER A 245 -24.58 -1.65 -35.31
C SER A 245 -25.54 -0.62 -34.72
N SER A 246 -26.09 0.26 -35.56
CA SER A 246 -27.01 1.34 -35.15
C SER A 246 -28.44 0.87 -34.89
N LYS A 247 -28.81 -0.36 -35.29
CA LYS A 247 -30.18 -0.88 -35.15
C LYS A 247 -30.18 -2.32 -34.63
N GLY A 248 -30.63 -2.51 -33.38
CA GLY A 248 -31.16 -3.78 -32.85
C GLY A 248 -30.20 -4.97 -32.66
N CYS A 249 -28.93 -4.87 -33.06
CA CYS A 249 -27.95 -5.99 -33.01
C CYS A 249 -28.49 -7.33 -33.55
N GLY A 250 -29.02 -7.31 -34.76
CA GLY A 250 -29.50 -8.50 -35.49
C GLY A 250 -28.36 -9.42 -36.00
N PRO A 251 -28.60 -10.20 -37.07
CA PRO A 251 -27.64 -11.19 -37.60
C PRO A 251 -26.26 -10.62 -38.00
N MET A 252 -26.19 -9.32 -38.27
CA MET A 252 -24.95 -8.61 -38.65
C MET A 252 -24.16 -8.07 -37.45
N CYS A 253 -24.61 -8.32 -36.22
CA CYS A 253 -23.88 -7.93 -35.03
C CYS A 253 -22.56 -8.70 -34.92
N GLY A 254 -21.43 -7.97 -34.86
CA GLY A 254 -20.11 -8.56 -34.65
C GLY A 254 -20.02 -9.38 -33.36
N CYS A 255 -20.59 -8.87 -32.25
CA CYS A 255 -20.66 -9.59 -30.98
C CYS A 255 -21.41 -10.93 -31.13
N ARG A 256 -22.59 -10.92 -31.77
CA ARG A 256 -23.39 -12.13 -31.99
C ARG A 256 -22.70 -13.14 -32.92
N LYS A 257 -22.02 -12.68 -33.97
CA LYS A 257 -21.24 -13.55 -34.88
C LYS A 257 -20.10 -14.26 -34.16
N LEU A 258 -19.55 -13.64 -33.12
CA LEU A 258 -18.53 -14.22 -32.25
C LEU A 258 -19.12 -15.00 -31.07
N GLY A 259 -20.44 -15.18 -31.00
CA GLY A 259 -21.12 -15.89 -29.91
C GLY A 259 -21.17 -15.12 -28.58
N LEU A 260 -21.00 -13.79 -28.60
CA LEU A 260 -20.96 -12.92 -27.42
C LEU A 260 -22.21 -12.04 -27.31
N TYR A 261 -22.63 -11.74 -26.09
CA TYR A 261 -23.62 -10.69 -25.82
C TYR A 261 -23.01 -9.29 -26.00
N CYS A 262 -23.82 -8.35 -26.46
CA CYS A 262 -23.49 -6.93 -26.47
C CYS A 262 -23.40 -6.42 -25.04
N SER A 263 -22.41 -5.58 -24.77
CA SER A 263 -22.15 -5.02 -23.45
C SER A 263 -22.18 -3.49 -23.47
N ALA A 264 -22.08 -2.86 -22.30
CA ALA A 264 -22.08 -1.40 -22.12
C ALA A 264 -21.06 -0.66 -23.01
N VAL A 265 -20.02 -1.35 -23.47
CA VAL A 265 -18.95 -0.80 -24.30
C VAL A 265 -19.26 -0.81 -25.80
N CYS A 266 -20.37 -1.45 -26.23
CA CYS A 266 -20.81 -1.42 -27.62
C CYS A 266 -21.30 -0.02 -27.99
N GLY A 267 -20.74 0.57 -29.06
CA GLY A 267 -20.83 2.01 -29.32
C GLY A 267 -22.23 2.59 -29.52
N ASN A 268 -23.18 1.80 -30.03
CA ASN A 268 -24.55 2.29 -30.30
C ASN A 268 -25.61 1.66 -29.37
N CYS A 269 -25.47 0.38 -29.03
CA CYS A 269 -26.50 -0.32 -28.25
C CYS A 269 -26.25 -0.35 -26.74
N HIS A 270 -25.01 -0.10 -26.30
CA HIS A 270 -24.60 -0.17 -24.89
C HIS A 270 -25.06 -1.42 -24.15
N GLY A 271 -25.29 -2.54 -24.85
CA GLY A 271 -25.79 -3.78 -24.26
C GLY A 271 -27.16 -3.67 -23.59
N GLN A 272 -27.91 -2.58 -23.80
CA GLN A 272 -29.20 -2.31 -23.16
C GLN A 272 -30.32 -2.12 -24.18
N SER A 273 -30.03 -1.55 -25.35
CA SER A 273 -31.03 -1.19 -26.37
C SER A 273 -31.03 -2.12 -27.59
N CYS A 274 -30.56 -3.37 -27.45
CA CYS A 274 -30.47 -4.31 -28.57
C CYS A 274 -30.92 -5.72 -28.22
N LEU A 275 -31.16 -6.56 -29.24
CA LEU A 275 -31.67 -7.92 -29.08
C LEU A 275 -30.61 -8.92 -28.57
N ASN A 276 -29.39 -8.47 -28.29
CA ASN A 276 -28.26 -9.30 -27.91
C ASN A 276 -27.73 -8.88 -26.52
N THR A 277 -28.62 -8.63 -25.56
CA THR A 277 -28.27 -8.30 -24.17
C THR A 277 -28.01 -9.56 -23.34
N THR A 278 -27.26 -9.43 -22.24
CA THR A 278 -27.17 -10.48 -21.22
C THR A 278 -28.54 -10.72 -20.55
N PRO A 279 -28.90 -11.96 -20.17
CA PRO A 279 -30.08 -12.21 -19.34
C PRO A 279 -29.96 -11.44 -18.02
N THR A 280 -31.05 -10.77 -17.60
CA THR A 280 -31.12 -10.03 -16.34
C THR A 280 -31.06 -11.00 -15.15
N GLU A 281 -29.97 -10.97 -14.39
CA GLU A 281 -30.02 -11.25 -12.95
C GLU A 281 -30.40 -9.93 -12.26
N ASP A 282 -31.39 -9.98 -11.37
CA ASP A 282 -31.99 -8.83 -10.70
C ASP A 282 -30.94 -7.92 -10.04
N SER A 283 -30.62 -6.81 -10.71
CA SER A 283 -29.83 -5.74 -10.15
C SER A 283 -30.75 -4.82 -9.36
N SER A 284 -30.76 -4.95 -8.04
CA SER A 284 -31.35 -3.93 -7.17
C SER A 284 -30.71 -2.57 -7.47
N ASP A 285 -31.56 -1.58 -7.76
CA ASP A 285 -31.20 -0.18 -7.95
C ASP A 285 -30.22 0.29 -6.85
N ILE A 286 -29.00 0.62 -7.25
CA ILE A 286 -28.07 1.35 -6.38
C ILE A 286 -28.20 2.81 -6.75
N SER A 287 -28.84 3.57 -5.85
CA SER A 287 -28.90 5.02 -5.86
C SER A 287 -27.51 5.63 -6.10
N GLU A 288 -27.46 6.54 -7.07
CA GLU A 288 -26.29 7.30 -7.44
C GLU A 288 -25.91 8.26 -6.31
N GLU A 289 -24.84 7.96 -5.56
CA GLU A 289 -24.08 9.01 -4.90
C GLU A 289 -22.98 9.47 -5.85
N GLU A 290 -23.19 10.65 -6.44
CA GLU A 290 -22.17 11.41 -7.14
C GLU A 290 -21.03 11.73 -6.16
N THR A 291 -19.95 10.97 -6.25
CA THR A 291 -18.67 11.44 -5.72
C THR A 291 -17.99 12.23 -6.83
N ASN A 292 -18.06 13.55 -6.71
CA ASN A 292 -17.27 14.49 -7.52
C ASN A 292 -15.81 14.06 -7.49
N ILE A 293 -15.31 13.59 -8.63
CA ILE A 293 -13.87 13.45 -8.85
C ILE A 293 -13.37 14.86 -9.18
N GLU A 294 -13.22 15.68 -8.15
CA GLU A 294 -12.29 16.79 -8.24
C GLU A 294 -10.88 16.19 -8.30
N GLY A 295 -10.21 16.44 -9.41
CA GLY A 295 -8.78 16.16 -9.54
C GLY A 295 -8.03 17.09 -8.60
N ASN A 296 -7.83 16.67 -7.35
CA ASN A 296 -6.81 17.27 -6.51
C ASN A 296 -5.47 17.06 -7.21
N LYS A 297 -4.82 18.18 -7.56
CA LYS A 297 -3.38 18.22 -7.75
C LYS A 297 -2.79 18.08 -6.35
N GLU A 298 -2.41 16.89 -5.96
CA GLU A 298 -1.60 16.69 -4.77
C GLU A 298 -0.42 15.75 -5.08
N ASP A 299 0.66 16.10 -4.40
CA ASP A 299 2.06 15.84 -4.66
C ASP A 299 2.46 14.36 -4.60
N ASP A 300 3.71 14.10 -5.02
CA ASP A 300 4.38 12.80 -5.10
C ASP A 300 4.51 12.11 -3.72
N ASP A 301 3.40 11.55 -3.26
CA ASP A 301 3.16 11.04 -1.90
C ASP A 301 3.61 9.58 -1.67
N ASN A 302 4.47 9.05 -2.54
CA ASN A 302 4.94 7.67 -2.47
C ASN A 302 6.14 7.48 -1.53
N ASN A 303 6.72 8.55 -1.00
CA ASN A 303 7.83 8.49 -0.06
C ASN A 303 7.35 8.05 1.35
N PRO A 304 7.78 6.90 1.89
CA PRO A 304 7.40 6.46 3.23
C PRO A 304 7.82 7.47 4.32
N MET A 305 8.86 8.28 4.11
CA MET A 305 9.22 9.36 5.03
C MET A 305 8.24 10.53 5.01
N HIS A 306 7.60 10.85 3.87
CA HIS A 306 6.56 11.87 3.82
C HIS A 306 5.32 11.38 4.58
N PHE A 307 4.89 10.15 4.27
CA PHE A 307 3.84 9.39 4.97
C PHE A 307 4.04 9.34 6.49
N LEU A 308 5.25 9.03 6.95
CA LEU A 308 5.57 8.99 8.38
C LEU A 308 5.72 10.40 8.97
N SER A 309 6.29 11.36 8.25
CA SER A 309 6.39 12.75 8.76
C SER A 309 5.03 13.43 8.92
N GLU A 310 4.08 13.17 8.02
CA GLU A 310 2.70 13.66 8.11
C GLU A 310 1.93 12.92 9.21
N SER A 311 2.26 11.65 9.47
CA SER A 311 1.60 10.83 10.51
C SER A 311 2.20 10.98 11.92
N LEU A 312 3.48 11.35 12.04
CA LEU A 312 4.26 11.41 13.28
C LEU A 312 4.36 12.84 13.86
N HIS A 313 3.44 13.75 13.52
CA HIS A 313 3.45 15.17 13.91
C HIS A 313 4.19 15.41 15.25
N PHE A 314 5.42 15.91 15.18
CA PHE A 314 6.15 16.37 16.36
C PHE A 314 6.37 17.87 16.26
N GLN A 315 5.80 18.60 17.22
CA GLN A 315 6.19 19.98 17.51
C GLN A 315 7.63 19.94 18.03
N PRO A 316 8.61 20.58 17.37
CA PRO A 316 9.96 20.61 17.92
C PRO A 316 9.91 21.30 19.30
N GLU A 317 10.28 20.57 20.35
CA GLU A 317 10.61 21.21 21.62
C GLU A 317 11.72 22.22 21.36
N LYS A 318 11.41 23.49 21.60
CA LYS A 318 12.38 24.58 21.53
C LYS A 318 13.55 24.17 22.44
N ARG A 319 14.75 24.11 21.88
CA ARG A 319 15.99 24.02 22.64
C ARG A 319 15.91 25.00 23.81
N ALA A 320 15.95 24.48 25.03
CA ALA A 320 16.21 25.32 26.19
C ALA A 320 17.60 25.91 25.99
N ASP A 321 17.64 27.23 25.72
CA ASP A 321 18.87 27.99 25.69
C ASP A 321 19.54 27.87 27.06
N ILE A 322 20.54 27.00 27.16
CA ILE A 322 21.54 27.06 28.21
C ILE A 322 22.40 28.29 27.91
N HIS A 323 21.89 29.47 28.28
CA HIS A 323 22.71 30.67 28.28
C HIS A 323 23.48 30.75 29.60
N ASN A 324 24.78 30.53 29.46
CA ASN A 324 25.81 30.68 30.48
C ASN A 324 25.60 31.96 31.30
N GLY A 325 25.62 31.79 32.61
CA GLY A 325 25.72 32.88 33.55
C GLY A 325 26.98 33.70 33.31
N ARG A 326 26.81 34.99 33.02
CA ARG A 326 27.76 36.03 33.42
C ARG A 326 27.02 37.12 34.15
N ARG A 327 27.22 37.12 35.47
CA ARG A 327 26.96 38.25 36.37
C ARG A 327 27.63 39.52 35.80
N SER A 328 26.85 40.59 35.65
CA SER A 328 27.35 41.94 35.85
C SER A 328 26.26 42.77 36.51
N ARG A 329 26.48 43.08 37.80
CA ARG A 329 25.73 44.09 38.54
C ARG A 329 25.98 45.45 37.89
N ARG A 330 24.92 46.19 37.54
CA ARG A 330 24.93 47.66 37.63
C ARG A 330 23.53 48.18 37.98
N THR A 331 23.56 49.08 38.94
CA THR A 331 22.50 49.75 39.71
C THR A 331 21.85 50.92 38.98
N ARG A 332 20.59 51.25 39.39
CA ARG A 332 19.87 52.55 39.29
C ARG A 332 19.57 53.04 37.85
N THR A 333 18.41 53.61 37.51
CA THR A 333 17.54 54.54 38.25
C THR A 333 16.15 54.62 37.58
N ARG A 334 15.12 54.88 38.38
CA ARG A 334 13.72 55.11 38.01
C ARG A 334 13.48 56.62 37.80
N ARG A 335 12.89 57.02 36.67
CA ARG A 335 12.19 58.28 36.31
C ARG A 335 11.72 58.05 34.87
N GLN A 336 10.47 58.25 34.43
CA GLN A 336 9.25 58.83 34.97
C GLN A 336 8.09 57.94 34.51
#